data_AF-U2HWI7-F1
#
_entry.id   AF-U2HWI7-F1
#
_cell.length_a   1.000
_cell.length_b   1.000
_cell.length_c   1.000
_cell.angle_alpha   90.00
_cell.angle_beta   90.00
_cell.angle_gamma   90.00
#
_symmetry.space_group_name_H-M   'P 1'
#
loop_
_entity.id
_entity.type
_entity.pdbx_description
1 polymer ?
#
loop_
_entity_poly.entity_id
_entity_poly.type
_entity_poly.pdbx_seq_one_letter_code
_entity_poly.pdbx_strand_id
1 'polypeptide(L)'
;MNSVCTRQVYSFITIKNKQMKNNIFYFVILFLCGCTLLSCKKETINIEEVQLDNIELNFNKSGQSTLLEIPVNEKSNGWHVYSPSQDTWLTHEIVPGRSSMYVYVDGNNTDQSRSSYIVISSGNYTQKIIVTQDKEGGVDLSQTYVPVRYLNSSAQVTITNFEDLTDIAVTQEEGTASWLSILTEGDKINLNVKINELTTAKQALITVTAKRRVSGESVTSFINLYQGKGGMTPYIIEIPDFTASSVYKVMDGNKQVAQITKEFLRGVDKVNAQAVVVYPVENDVVYINKGYVAQVVLENKDLKDLTYNYAAPTGAVHGGTVSFNIGGNTISGYVAGSEATPVTTIYMPGDVGMGTDVIPDSKQTTVVPHVIEDVRNSETQIYPIVKIGTQYWMGKNLNTMYYNQNKNFQGIPTNLNSSFMNPNYHINGYNNGASTAAGAITNRERFGFLYAYLAIGGFNTVAEAGLVNEDDVIADNISPEGWLVPTVQEATKLRDYLSRLSRLRNFVMYDENTSIGFTPDQDDNITGFNAPNGSYKSGNTAWAAFGNANGAWYLTRSFKDVNNNKLFHMNGIQSSQAMYRNSSIRSLNAGAIKITDSDS
;
A
#
# COMPACT_ATOMS: atom_id res chain seq x y z
N MET A 1 -65.40 -29.58 17.66
CA MET A 1 -66.67 -29.04 17.12
C MET A 1 -66.30 -27.97 16.09
N ASN A 2 -66.60 -28.28 14.82
CA ASN A 2 -66.63 -27.53 13.54
C ASN A 2 -65.87 -26.18 13.41
N SER A 3 -65.15 -25.88 12.31
CA SER A 3 -64.72 -26.64 11.13
C SER A 3 -63.50 -25.92 10.50
N VAL A 4 -62.65 -26.73 9.88
CA VAL A 4 -61.43 -26.38 9.16
C VAL A 4 -61.73 -26.39 7.65
N CYS A 5 -61.06 -25.57 6.85
CA CYS A 5 -60.91 -25.84 5.42
C CYS A 5 -59.48 -25.57 4.94
N THR A 6 -59.06 -26.47 4.07
CA THR A 6 -57.71 -26.91 3.69
C THR A 6 -57.19 -26.26 2.41
N ARG A 7 -55.86 -26.23 2.23
CA ARG A 7 -55.24 -26.47 0.91
C ARG A 7 -53.82 -27.04 1.06
N GLN A 8 -53.54 -28.04 0.24
CA GLN A 8 -52.37 -28.93 0.27
C GLN A 8 -51.85 -29.12 -1.17
N VAL A 9 -50.56 -29.48 -1.29
CA VAL A 9 -49.93 -30.37 -2.30
C VAL A 9 -48.75 -29.79 -3.14
N TYR A 10 -47.54 -30.20 -2.70
CA TYR A 10 -46.38 -30.90 -3.33
C TYR A 10 -45.62 -30.45 -4.61
N SER A 11 -44.28 -30.33 -4.38
CA SER A 11 -43.09 -30.98 -5.00
C SER A 11 -42.47 -30.62 -6.37
N PHE A 12 -41.12 -30.58 -6.30
CA PHE A 12 -40.03 -30.36 -7.26
C PHE A 12 -40.03 -31.13 -8.60
N ILE A 13 -39.56 -30.47 -9.69
CA ILE A 13 -38.75 -31.05 -10.79
C ILE A 13 -37.78 -29.98 -11.36
N THR A 14 -36.52 -30.37 -11.59
CA THR A 14 -35.43 -29.61 -12.25
C THR A 14 -35.22 -30.12 -13.68
N ILE A 15 -35.19 -29.28 -14.74
CA ILE A 15 -34.64 -29.63 -16.07
C ILE A 15 -33.96 -28.44 -16.81
N LYS A 16 -32.62 -28.59 -16.98
CA LYS A 16 -31.69 -28.32 -18.11
C LYS A 16 -31.57 -26.96 -18.86
N ASN A 17 -30.32 -26.49 -18.86
CA ASN A 17 -29.59 -25.71 -19.88
C ASN A 17 -29.69 -26.27 -21.32
N LYS A 18 -29.77 -25.40 -22.35
CA LYS A 18 -28.84 -25.35 -23.53
C LYS A 18 -29.15 -24.23 -24.56
N GLN A 19 -28.17 -23.34 -24.77
CA GLN A 19 -27.55 -22.91 -26.05
C GLN A 19 -28.39 -22.51 -27.29
N MET A 20 -28.22 -21.24 -27.75
CA MET A 20 -27.54 -20.79 -29.01
C MET A 20 -28.08 -19.41 -29.45
N LYS A 21 -27.28 -18.33 -29.33
CA LYS A 21 -26.35 -17.74 -30.33
C LYS A 21 -26.97 -16.75 -31.34
N ASN A 22 -26.50 -15.50 -31.20
CA ASN A 22 -25.92 -14.64 -32.26
C ASN A 22 -26.91 -13.99 -33.27
N ASN A 23 -26.77 -12.77 -33.78
CA ASN A 23 -25.78 -11.70 -33.69
C ASN A 23 -26.28 -10.50 -34.56
N ILE A 24 -25.71 -9.31 -34.34
CA ILE A 24 -25.32 -8.32 -35.37
C ILE A 24 -26.36 -7.30 -35.92
N PHE A 25 -26.18 -6.05 -35.46
CA PHE A 25 -25.95 -4.79 -36.20
C PHE A 25 -26.99 -4.18 -37.17
N TYR A 26 -27.47 -2.99 -36.75
CA TYR A 26 -27.34 -1.66 -37.37
C TYR A 26 -28.14 -1.19 -38.63
N PHE A 27 -28.44 0.12 -38.56
CA PHE A 27 -28.92 1.12 -39.54
C PHE A 27 -30.43 1.16 -39.84
N VAL A 28 -31.24 2.18 -39.47
CA VAL A 28 -31.19 3.65 -39.63
C VAL A 28 -31.61 4.12 -41.04
N ILE A 29 -32.86 4.64 -41.10
CA ILE A 29 -33.35 5.86 -41.79
C ILE A 29 -33.95 5.79 -43.24
N LEU A 30 -35.00 6.62 -43.38
CA LEU A 30 -35.52 7.38 -44.55
C LEU A 30 -36.71 6.83 -45.38
N PHE A 31 -37.91 7.32 -45.02
CA PHE A 31 -38.88 8.10 -45.82
C PHE A 31 -38.93 7.88 -47.36
N LEU A 32 -40.09 7.48 -47.91
CA LEU A 32 -40.85 8.27 -48.90
C LEU A 32 -42.26 7.70 -49.23
N CYS A 33 -43.15 8.63 -49.56
CA CYS A 33 -44.58 8.60 -49.89
C CYS A 33 -45.14 7.56 -50.87
N GLY A 34 -46.41 7.18 -50.64
CA GLY A 34 -47.51 7.51 -51.57
C GLY A 34 -48.32 6.36 -52.19
N CYS A 35 -49.52 6.09 -51.65
CA CYS A 35 -50.82 5.95 -52.37
C CYS A 35 -51.95 5.44 -51.44
N THR A 36 -52.81 6.36 -50.99
CA THR A 36 -54.30 6.32 -50.87
C THR A 36 -55.04 4.97 -50.89
N LEU A 37 -56.06 4.62 -50.09
CA LEU A 37 -57.13 5.35 -49.35
C LEU A 37 -57.75 4.39 -48.31
N LEU A 38 -58.15 4.89 -47.14
CA LEU A 38 -59.52 4.82 -46.58
C LEU A 38 -59.59 5.35 -45.14
N SER A 39 -60.14 6.56 -45.03
CA SER A 39 -61.02 7.08 -43.97
C SER A 39 -61.08 6.33 -42.63
N CYS A 40 -60.36 6.88 -41.65
CA CYS A 40 -60.94 7.14 -40.34
C CYS A 40 -60.30 8.45 -39.84
N LYS A 41 -61.05 9.55 -39.85
CA LYS A 41 -60.62 10.80 -39.21
C LYS A 41 -60.51 10.53 -37.70
N LYS A 42 -59.31 10.17 -37.24
CA LYS A 42 -58.91 10.46 -35.86
C LYS A 42 -58.24 11.82 -35.93
N GLU A 43 -58.91 12.85 -35.41
CA GLU A 43 -58.27 14.12 -35.14
C GLU A 43 -57.00 13.84 -34.36
N THR A 44 -55.86 13.99 -35.02
CA THR A 44 -54.57 14.06 -34.36
C THR A 44 -54.52 15.48 -33.84
N ILE A 45 -55.05 15.69 -32.64
CA ILE A 45 -54.69 16.88 -31.89
C ILE A 45 -53.19 16.70 -31.63
N ASN A 46 -52.38 17.45 -32.37
CA ASN A 46 -50.97 17.58 -32.07
C ASN A 46 -50.91 18.48 -30.83
N ILE A 47 -51.17 17.89 -29.66
CA ILE A 47 -51.03 18.61 -28.40
C ILE A 47 -49.51 18.74 -28.22
N GLU A 48 -48.97 19.92 -28.51
CA GLU A 48 -47.56 20.21 -28.23
C GLU A 48 -47.34 19.99 -26.73
N GLU A 49 -46.41 19.08 -26.41
CA GLU A 49 -45.96 18.84 -25.06
C GLU A 49 -45.18 20.08 -24.59
N VAL A 50 -45.66 20.72 -23.53
CA VAL A 50 -45.05 21.89 -22.92
C VAL A 50 -44.16 21.41 -21.79
N GLN A 51 -42.84 21.49 -22.00
CA GLN A 51 -41.87 21.15 -20.97
C GLN A 51 -41.67 22.34 -20.03
N LEU A 52 -41.99 22.14 -18.75
CA LEU A 52 -41.76 23.12 -17.70
C LEU A 52 -40.30 23.08 -17.24
N ASP A 53 -39.86 24.17 -16.61
CA ASP A 53 -38.50 24.27 -16.07
C ASP A 53 -38.23 23.16 -15.05
N ASN A 54 -37.00 22.64 -15.07
CA ASN A 54 -36.61 21.59 -14.14
C ASN A 54 -36.60 22.11 -12.70
N ILE A 55 -36.96 21.25 -11.77
CA ILE A 55 -36.76 21.48 -10.33
C ILE A 55 -35.51 20.71 -9.92
N GLU A 56 -34.58 21.36 -9.23
CA GLU A 56 -33.39 20.70 -8.71
C GLU A 56 -33.55 20.43 -7.20
N LEU A 57 -33.38 19.17 -6.82
CA LEU A 57 -33.30 18.74 -5.42
C LEU A 57 -31.92 18.16 -5.17
N ASN A 58 -31.17 18.84 -4.30
CA ASN A 58 -29.83 18.43 -3.92
C ASN A 58 -29.83 17.89 -2.49
N PHE A 59 -29.29 16.68 -2.32
CA PHE A 59 -29.22 15.99 -1.04
C PHE A 59 -27.78 15.74 -0.62
N ASN A 60 -27.56 15.73 0.69
CA ASN A 60 -26.28 15.26 1.22
C ASN A 60 -26.19 13.72 1.14
N LYS A 61 -25.05 13.16 1.56
CA LYS A 61 -24.83 11.70 1.46
C LYS A 61 -25.81 10.86 2.29
N SER A 62 -26.45 11.43 3.31
CA SER A 62 -27.30 10.67 4.23
C SER A 62 -28.64 10.31 3.58
N GLY A 63 -29.34 9.33 4.13
CA GLY A 63 -30.72 9.08 3.74
C GLY A 63 -31.62 10.20 4.27
N GLN A 64 -32.38 10.84 3.40
CA GLN A 64 -33.19 12.02 3.74
C GLN A 64 -34.49 12.06 2.91
N SER A 65 -35.42 12.90 3.32
CA SER A 65 -36.59 13.24 2.51
C SER A 65 -36.82 14.74 2.48
N THR A 66 -37.47 15.21 1.42
CA THR A 66 -37.93 16.59 1.31
C THR A 66 -39.37 16.63 0.79
N LEU A 67 -40.15 17.58 1.30
CA LEU A 67 -41.48 17.86 0.78
C LEU A 67 -41.34 18.86 -0.37
N LEU A 68 -41.80 18.48 -1.55
CA LEU A 68 -41.85 19.34 -2.74
C LEU A 68 -43.29 19.74 -3.05
N GLU A 69 -43.54 21.03 -3.15
CA GLU A 69 -44.77 21.58 -3.73
C GLU A 69 -44.66 21.56 -5.27
N ILE A 70 -45.60 20.88 -5.92
CA ILE A 70 -45.64 20.70 -7.36
C ILE A 70 -46.35 21.93 -7.97
N PRO A 71 -45.69 22.70 -8.84
CA PRO A 71 -46.23 23.97 -9.35
C PRO A 71 -47.32 23.82 -10.42
N VAL A 72 -47.66 22.59 -10.81
CA VAL A 72 -48.62 22.33 -11.89
C VAL A 72 -50.05 22.62 -11.41
N ASN A 73 -50.61 23.76 -11.86
CA ASN A 73 -51.94 24.24 -11.51
C ASN A 73 -53.08 23.50 -12.23
N GLU A 74 -52.82 22.91 -13.40
CA GLU A 74 -53.81 22.17 -14.18
C GLU A 74 -53.80 20.70 -13.81
N LYS A 75 -54.50 20.35 -12.73
CA LYS A 75 -54.78 18.97 -12.36
C LYS A 75 -55.89 18.42 -13.24
N SER A 76 -55.53 17.94 -14.43
CA SER A 76 -56.41 16.99 -15.12
C SER A 76 -56.60 15.75 -14.24
N ASN A 77 -57.70 15.02 -14.40
CA ASN A 77 -57.99 13.79 -13.63
C ASN A 77 -56.97 12.63 -13.83
N GLY A 78 -55.82 12.87 -14.48
CA GLY A 78 -54.82 11.85 -14.84
C GLY A 78 -53.39 12.38 -14.91
N TRP A 79 -52.90 13.02 -13.84
CA TRP A 79 -51.47 13.32 -13.70
C TRP A 79 -50.70 12.06 -13.26
N HIS A 80 -49.48 11.89 -13.75
CA HIS A 80 -48.63 10.73 -13.53
C HIS A 80 -47.25 11.17 -13.01
N VAL A 81 -46.74 10.43 -12.03
CA VAL A 81 -45.37 10.61 -11.51
C VAL A 81 -44.63 9.29 -11.67
N TYR A 82 -43.41 9.34 -12.20
CA TYR A 82 -42.56 8.17 -12.31
C TYR A 82 -41.07 8.53 -12.19
N SER A 83 -40.28 7.58 -11.74
CA SER A 83 -38.82 7.62 -11.72
C SER A 83 -38.25 6.37 -12.41
N PRO A 84 -37.00 6.38 -12.88
CA PRO A 84 -36.37 5.19 -13.46
C PRO A 84 -36.38 4.00 -12.49
N SER A 85 -36.90 2.85 -12.91
CA SER A 85 -37.03 1.67 -12.04
C SER A 85 -35.71 1.04 -11.60
N GLN A 86 -34.61 1.38 -12.28
CA GLN A 86 -33.26 0.93 -11.93
C GLN A 86 -32.67 1.73 -10.76
N ASP A 87 -33.18 2.94 -10.50
CA ASP A 87 -32.68 3.84 -9.47
C ASP A 87 -33.45 3.62 -8.15
N THR A 88 -33.28 2.45 -7.55
CA THR A 88 -34.02 2.05 -6.34
C THR A 88 -33.73 2.93 -5.12
N TRP A 89 -32.65 3.72 -5.16
CA TRP A 89 -32.26 4.66 -4.12
C TRP A 89 -33.12 5.93 -4.09
N LEU A 90 -33.90 6.19 -5.14
CA LEU A 90 -34.79 7.34 -5.28
C LEU A 90 -36.24 6.88 -5.29
N THR A 91 -36.98 7.24 -4.24
CA THR A 91 -38.41 6.92 -4.13
C THR A 91 -39.22 8.19 -3.89
N HIS A 92 -40.52 8.11 -4.18
CA HIS A 92 -41.42 9.25 -4.03
C HIS A 92 -42.82 8.84 -3.60
N GLU A 93 -43.49 9.73 -2.88
CA GLU A 93 -44.84 9.52 -2.38
C GLU A 93 -45.67 10.79 -2.53
N ILE A 94 -46.78 10.71 -3.28
CA ILE A 94 -47.71 11.83 -3.43
C ILE A 94 -48.50 11.99 -2.13
N VAL A 95 -48.61 13.22 -1.63
CA VAL A 95 -49.44 13.51 -0.46
C VAL A 95 -50.92 13.52 -0.87
N PRO A 96 -51.77 12.64 -0.29
CA PRO A 96 -53.17 12.55 -0.69
C PRO A 96 -53.91 13.88 -0.57
N GLY A 97 -54.60 14.28 -1.65
CA GLY A 97 -55.42 15.49 -1.67
C GLY A 97 -54.64 16.82 -1.75
N ARG A 98 -53.30 16.81 -1.86
CA ARG A 98 -52.47 18.02 -1.97
C ARG A 98 -51.75 18.11 -3.32
N SER A 99 -51.13 19.26 -3.61
CA SER A 99 -50.22 19.46 -4.74
C SER A 99 -48.77 19.22 -4.33
N SER A 100 -48.52 18.23 -3.47
CA SER A 100 -47.21 18.06 -2.86
C SER A 100 -46.80 16.60 -2.86
N MET A 101 -45.51 16.34 -2.91
CA MET A 101 -44.94 14.99 -2.84
C MET A 101 -43.72 14.96 -1.93
N TYR A 102 -43.51 13.85 -1.23
CA TYR A 102 -42.23 13.55 -0.63
C TYR A 102 -41.32 12.92 -1.66
N VAL A 103 -40.08 13.40 -1.70
CA VAL A 103 -38.97 12.77 -2.42
C VAL A 103 -38.03 12.22 -1.36
N TYR A 104 -37.75 10.92 -1.44
CA TYR A 104 -36.88 10.19 -0.52
C TYR A 104 -35.64 9.73 -1.27
N VAL A 105 -34.49 9.92 -0.63
CA VAL A 105 -33.22 9.35 -1.09
C VAL A 105 -32.64 8.45 0.00
N ASP A 106 -32.13 7.28 -0.40
CA ASP A 106 -31.35 6.43 0.50
C ASP A 106 -29.97 7.05 0.76
N GLY A 107 -29.23 6.53 1.75
CA GLY A 107 -27.83 6.93 1.95
C GLY A 107 -26.95 6.57 0.74
N ASN A 108 -26.04 7.48 0.37
CA ASN A 108 -25.02 7.25 -0.65
C ASN A 108 -23.66 6.95 0.02
N ASN A 109 -23.32 5.66 0.06
CA ASN A 109 -22.04 5.18 0.60
C ASN A 109 -21.03 4.90 -0.53
N THR A 110 -21.25 5.47 -1.71
CA THR A 110 -20.33 5.34 -2.84
C THR A 110 -19.36 6.52 -2.87
N ASP A 111 -18.24 6.33 -3.56
CA ASP A 111 -17.21 7.33 -3.84
C ASP A 111 -17.60 8.30 -4.96
N GLN A 112 -18.83 8.18 -5.48
CA GLN A 112 -19.34 8.98 -6.59
C GLN A 112 -20.64 9.67 -6.22
N SER A 113 -20.80 10.93 -6.64
CA SER A 113 -22.10 11.58 -6.61
C SER A 113 -23.03 10.83 -7.55
N ARG A 114 -24.30 10.75 -7.21
CA ARG A 114 -25.32 10.10 -8.05
C ARG A 114 -26.42 11.08 -8.39
N SER A 115 -26.98 10.94 -9.58
CA SER A 115 -28.11 11.75 -10.03
C SER A 115 -29.13 10.86 -10.70
N SER A 116 -30.40 11.15 -10.45
CA SER A 116 -31.54 10.57 -11.13
C SER A 116 -32.63 11.63 -11.25
N TYR A 117 -33.83 11.24 -11.65
CA TYR A 117 -34.91 12.18 -11.85
C TYR A 117 -36.28 11.57 -11.59
N ILE A 118 -37.22 12.45 -11.27
CA ILE A 118 -38.64 12.15 -11.22
C ILE A 118 -39.30 12.98 -12.32
N VAL A 119 -40.17 12.36 -13.11
CA VAL A 119 -40.98 13.07 -14.11
C VAL A 119 -42.40 13.20 -13.61
N ILE A 120 -42.93 14.40 -13.69
CA ILE A 120 -44.34 14.71 -13.46
C ILE A 120 -44.95 15.05 -14.81
N SER A 121 -46.05 14.39 -15.17
CA SER A 121 -46.83 14.67 -16.38
C SER A 121 -48.27 14.97 -15.99
N SER A 122 -48.85 16.05 -16.51
CA SER A 122 -50.27 16.38 -16.37
C SER A 122 -50.79 17.02 -17.66
N GLY A 123 -51.73 16.37 -18.33
CA GLY A 123 -52.20 16.84 -19.63
C GLY A 123 -51.07 16.83 -20.65
N ASN A 124 -50.77 18.00 -21.24
CA ASN A 124 -49.62 18.20 -22.13
C ASN A 124 -48.41 18.83 -21.44
N TYR A 125 -48.47 19.09 -20.13
CA TYR A 125 -47.33 19.60 -19.39
C TYR A 125 -46.51 18.45 -18.83
N THR A 126 -45.19 18.57 -19.00
CA THR A 126 -44.22 17.71 -18.31
C THR A 126 -43.34 18.59 -17.44
N GLN A 127 -42.81 18.05 -16.36
CA GLN A 127 -41.77 18.67 -15.55
C GLN A 127 -40.81 17.60 -15.03
N LYS A 128 -39.51 17.89 -15.06
CA LYS A 128 -38.48 16.99 -14.51
C LYS A 128 -37.95 17.54 -13.20
N ILE A 129 -37.99 16.72 -12.16
CA ILE A 129 -37.29 16.96 -10.91
C ILE A 129 -35.96 16.22 -11.01
N ILE A 130 -34.86 16.94 -11.09
CA ILE A 130 -33.52 16.37 -11.07
C ILE A 130 -33.13 16.21 -9.60
N VAL A 131 -32.80 14.98 -9.22
CA VAL A 131 -32.39 14.65 -7.85
C VAL A 131 -30.92 14.27 -7.88
N THR A 132 -30.09 15.08 -7.23
CA THR A 132 -28.65 14.84 -7.14
C THR A 132 -28.25 14.65 -5.69
N GLN A 133 -27.40 13.66 -5.43
CA GLN A 133 -26.95 13.31 -4.09
C GLN A 133 -25.43 13.23 -4.03
N ASP A 134 -24.88 13.83 -2.98
CA ASP A 134 -23.44 13.84 -2.70
C ASP A 134 -22.85 12.44 -2.44
N LYS A 135 -21.53 12.31 -2.69
CA LYS A 135 -20.70 11.14 -2.31
C LYS A 135 -20.25 11.18 -0.86
N GLU A 136 -19.71 10.08 -0.34
CA GLU A 136 -18.98 10.07 0.93
C GLU A 136 -17.63 10.82 0.85
N GLY A 137 -17.14 11.40 1.96
CA GLY A 137 -15.81 12.05 2.03
C GLY A 137 -15.77 13.49 2.56
N GLY A 138 -14.61 14.14 2.46
CA GLY A 138 -14.39 15.53 2.90
C GLY A 138 -13.64 16.33 1.83
N VAL A 139 -12.73 17.22 2.25
CA VAL A 139 -11.76 17.84 1.32
C VAL A 139 -10.60 16.86 1.14
N ASP A 140 -10.39 16.42 -0.10
CA ASP A 140 -9.33 15.48 -0.43
C ASP A 140 -8.06 16.27 -0.75
N LEU A 141 -7.01 16.07 0.04
CA LEU A 141 -5.74 16.79 -0.07
C LEU A 141 -4.66 15.85 -0.58
N SER A 142 -3.76 16.36 -1.43
CA SER A 142 -2.60 15.60 -1.92
C SER A 142 -1.68 15.14 -0.78
N GLN A 143 -1.69 15.85 0.34
CA GLN A 143 -1.01 15.51 1.58
C GLN A 143 -1.62 16.25 2.79
N THR A 144 -1.57 15.62 3.96
CA THR A 144 -2.06 16.20 5.23
C THR A 144 -0.94 16.48 6.23
N TYR A 145 0.30 16.08 5.91
CA TYR A 145 1.51 16.42 6.66
C TYR A 145 2.53 17.00 5.68
N VAL A 146 3.00 18.21 5.97
CA VAL A 146 3.90 18.97 5.08
C VAL A 146 5.18 19.28 5.84
N PRO A 147 6.25 18.50 5.65
CA PRO A 147 7.56 18.85 6.17
C PRO A 147 8.21 19.92 5.29
N VAL A 148 8.68 21.01 5.89
CA VAL A 148 9.39 22.10 5.19
C VAL A 148 10.74 22.38 5.82
N ARG A 149 11.61 23.00 5.03
CA ARG A 149 12.95 23.37 5.47
C ARG A 149 12.89 24.44 6.55
N TYR A 150 13.86 24.41 7.44
CA TYR A 150 14.08 25.49 8.40
C TYR A 150 14.48 26.79 7.71
N LEU A 151 14.98 26.74 6.47
CA LEU A 151 15.27 27.92 5.65
C LEU A 151 13.98 28.57 5.12
N ASN A 152 14.12 29.70 4.42
CA ASN A 152 13.03 30.22 3.61
C ASN A 152 12.64 29.16 2.56
N SER A 153 11.39 28.73 2.59
CA SER A 153 10.92 27.61 1.78
C SER A 153 9.45 27.79 1.42
N SER A 154 9.05 27.20 0.30
CA SER A 154 7.65 27.07 -0.10
C SER A 154 7.29 25.60 -0.25
N ALA A 155 6.06 25.24 0.10
CA ALA A 155 5.47 23.95 -0.20
C ALA A 155 4.08 24.14 -0.83
N GLN A 156 3.61 23.16 -1.60
CA GLN A 156 2.29 23.20 -2.22
C GLN A 156 1.49 21.97 -1.79
N VAL A 157 0.22 22.18 -1.48
CA VAL A 157 -0.78 21.13 -1.28
C VAL A 157 -1.88 21.34 -2.33
N THR A 158 -2.35 20.27 -2.94
CA THR A 158 -3.41 20.31 -3.97
C THR A 158 -4.69 19.72 -3.41
N ILE A 159 -5.82 20.36 -3.66
CA ILE A 159 -7.15 19.83 -3.39
C ILE A 159 -7.55 18.95 -4.58
N THR A 160 -7.53 17.64 -4.39
CA THR A 160 -7.72 16.69 -5.51
C THR A 160 -9.16 16.57 -5.97
N ASN A 161 -10.12 16.92 -5.11
CA ASN A 161 -11.55 16.97 -5.40
C ASN A 161 -12.08 18.40 -5.55
N PHE A 162 -11.24 19.33 -6.03
CA PHE A 162 -11.57 20.75 -6.14
C PHE A 162 -12.86 21.02 -6.92
N GLU A 163 -13.09 20.30 -8.02
CA GLU A 163 -14.29 20.43 -8.85
C GLU A 163 -15.57 20.04 -8.11
N ASP A 164 -15.50 19.23 -7.05
CA ASP A 164 -16.66 18.82 -6.25
C ASP A 164 -17.01 19.83 -5.13
N LEU A 165 -16.24 20.92 -5.01
CA LEU A 165 -16.29 21.85 -3.88
C LEU A 165 -16.54 23.30 -4.31
N THR A 166 -17.14 24.07 -3.41
CA THR A 166 -17.36 25.53 -3.50
C THR A 166 -17.02 26.20 -2.17
N ASP A 167 -16.99 27.53 -2.13
CA ASP A 167 -16.74 28.32 -0.90
C ASP A 167 -15.51 27.86 -0.10
N ILE A 168 -14.41 27.53 -0.80
CA ILE A 168 -13.17 27.05 -0.16
C ILE A 168 -12.52 28.20 0.59
N ALA A 169 -12.24 27.97 1.88
CA ALA A 169 -11.49 28.85 2.74
C ALA A 169 -10.37 28.09 3.44
N VAL A 170 -9.20 28.71 3.53
CA VAL A 170 -8.03 28.16 4.21
C VAL A 170 -7.62 29.10 5.32
N THR A 171 -7.56 28.60 6.54
CA THR A 171 -7.13 29.36 7.72
C THR A 171 -5.95 28.67 8.39
N GLN A 172 -5.11 29.47 9.05
CA GLN A 172 -3.97 28.97 9.83
C GLN A 172 -4.19 29.19 11.32
N GLU A 173 -3.58 28.35 12.13
CA GLU A 173 -3.54 28.47 13.58
C GLU A 173 -3.07 29.85 14.06
N GLU A 174 -3.68 30.37 15.12
CA GLU A 174 -3.33 31.66 15.70
C GLU A 174 -1.84 31.70 16.12
N GLY A 175 -1.18 32.84 15.91
CA GLY A 175 0.25 33.00 16.24
C GLY A 175 1.24 32.55 15.16
N THR A 176 0.78 31.96 14.06
CA THR A 176 1.66 31.48 12.96
C THR A 176 1.99 32.54 11.90
N ALA A 177 1.21 33.63 11.82
CA ALA A 177 1.30 34.65 10.76
C ALA A 177 2.64 35.40 10.66
N SER A 178 3.48 35.35 11.70
CA SER A 178 4.80 35.98 11.68
C SER A 178 5.79 35.24 10.77
N TRP A 179 5.60 33.93 10.60
CA TRP A 179 6.53 33.04 9.91
C TRP A 179 5.89 32.16 8.82
N LEU A 180 4.57 31.99 8.81
CA LEU A 180 3.80 31.28 7.77
C LEU A 180 2.91 32.26 7.01
N SER A 181 2.95 32.17 5.67
CA SER A 181 2.06 32.85 4.75
C SER A 181 1.42 31.83 3.81
N ILE A 182 0.09 31.90 3.68
CA ILE A 182 -0.69 30.98 2.85
C ILE A 182 -1.31 31.76 1.69
N LEU A 183 -1.14 31.24 0.47
CA LEU A 183 -1.77 31.76 -0.74
C LEU A 183 -2.53 30.63 -1.44
N THR A 184 -3.80 30.86 -1.75
CA THR A 184 -4.64 29.91 -2.48
C THR A 184 -4.81 30.37 -3.93
N GLU A 185 -4.58 29.45 -4.87
CA GLU A 185 -4.70 29.68 -6.31
C GLU A 185 -5.41 28.48 -6.95
N GLY A 186 -6.73 28.61 -7.16
CA GLY A 186 -7.54 27.48 -7.64
C GLY A 186 -7.47 26.29 -6.69
N ASP A 187 -7.04 25.14 -7.20
CA ASP A 187 -6.88 23.88 -6.46
C ASP A 187 -5.60 23.83 -5.59
N LYS A 188 -4.75 24.86 -5.63
CA LYS A 188 -3.44 24.88 -4.96
C LYS A 188 -3.45 25.74 -3.71
N ILE A 189 -2.85 25.19 -2.66
CA ILE A 189 -2.56 25.87 -1.39
C ILE A 189 -1.03 25.99 -1.29
N ASN A 190 -0.51 27.20 -1.48
CA ASN A 190 0.91 27.51 -1.37
C ASN A 190 1.24 27.95 0.06
N LEU A 191 2.12 27.22 0.72
CA LEU A 191 2.59 27.44 2.08
C LEU A 191 4.01 28.01 2.02
N ASN A 192 4.17 29.29 2.37
CA ASN A 192 5.46 29.97 2.37
C ASN A 192 5.92 30.19 3.81
N VAL A 193 7.08 29.63 4.16
CA VAL A 193 7.67 29.75 5.48
C VAL A 193 8.92 30.61 5.46
N LYS A 194 9.07 31.44 6.49
CA LYS A 194 10.32 32.15 6.79
C LYS A 194 11.28 31.25 7.54
N ILE A 195 12.56 31.60 7.52
CA ILE A 195 13.59 30.92 8.27
C ILE A 195 13.22 30.72 9.76
N ASN A 196 13.45 29.52 10.28
CA ASN A 196 13.37 29.17 11.69
C ASN A 196 14.77 29.13 12.29
N GLU A 197 15.18 30.17 13.00
CA GLU A 197 16.50 30.25 13.66
C GLU A 197 16.52 29.58 15.04
N LEU A 198 15.40 28.97 15.47
CA LEU A 198 15.28 28.36 16.78
C LEU A 198 15.82 26.93 16.80
N THR A 199 16.30 26.50 17.97
CA THR A 199 16.68 25.10 18.25
C THR A 199 15.47 24.18 18.40
N THR A 200 14.26 24.72 18.30
CA THR A 200 12.98 23.99 18.35
C THR A 200 12.29 24.06 17.00
N ALA A 201 11.62 22.97 16.62
CA ALA A 201 10.77 22.95 15.43
C ALA A 201 9.57 23.89 15.60
N LYS A 202 8.98 24.33 14.49
CA LYS A 202 7.70 25.03 14.47
C LYS A 202 6.65 24.14 13.82
N GLN A 203 5.43 24.22 14.32
CA GLN A 203 4.28 23.53 13.78
C GLN A 203 3.16 24.52 13.53
N ALA A 204 2.31 24.24 12.55
CA ALA A 204 1.07 24.96 12.32
C ALA A 204 -0.01 24.00 11.86
N LEU A 205 -1.18 24.06 12.50
CA LEU A 205 -2.39 23.44 11.99
C LEU A 205 -3.09 24.39 11.01
N ILE A 206 -3.26 23.94 9.77
CA ILE A 206 -3.96 24.68 8.72
C ILE A 206 -5.29 23.98 8.48
N THR A 207 -6.38 24.73 8.59
CA THR A 207 -7.74 24.22 8.41
C THR A 207 -8.24 24.59 7.03
N VAL A 208 -8.68 23.59 6.27
CA VAL A 208 -9.29 23.76 4.95
C VAL A 208 -10.78 23.46 5.09
N THR A 209 -11.62 24.48 4.94
CA THR A 209 -13.08 24.35 4.93
C THR A 209 -13.63 24.59 3.53
N ALA A 210 -14.63 23.83 3.12
CA ALA A 210 -15.32 24.01 1.85
C ALA A 210 -16.79 23.62 1.99
N LYS A 211 -17.61 23.99 1.00
CA LYS A 211 -18.96 23.43 0.81
C LYS A 211 -18.96 22.41 -0.31
N ARG A 212 -19.76 21.37 -0.17
CA ARG A 212 -20.05 20.43 -1.26
C ARG A 212 -20.84 21.14 -2.35
N ARG A 213 -20.43 21.00 -3.61
CA ARG A 213 -21.09 21.67 -4.74
C ARG A 213 -22.57 21.28 -4.89
N VAL A 214 -22.93 20.03 -4.55
CA VAL A 214 -24.31 19.53 -4.64
C VAL A 214 -25.15 20.02 -3.44
N SER A 215 -24.88 19.53 -2.23
CA SER A 215 -25.74 19.83 -1.06
C SER A 215 -25.48 21.18 -0.38
N GLY A 216 -24.33 21.81 -0.61
CA GLY A 216 -23.87 22.97 0.16
C GLY A 216 -23.41 22.66 1.58
N GLU A 217 -23.36 21.37 1.98
CA GLU A 217 -22.87 20.94 3.29
C GLU A 217 -21.40 21.34 3.50
N SER A 218 -21.07 21.83 4.70
CA SER A 218 -19.70 22.20 5.05
C SER A 218 -18.86 20.97 5.38
N VAL A 219 -17.68 20.88 4.78
CA VAL A 219 -16.68 19.82 5.00
C VAL A 219 -15.34 20.45 5.39
N THR A 220 -14.55 19.72 6.17
CA THR A 220 -13.26 20.20 6.70
C THR A 220 -12.17 19.15 6.52
N SER A 221 -10.95 19.60 6.26
CA SER A 221 -9.72 18.81 6.31
C SER A 221 -8.58 19.64 6.92
N PHE A 222 -7.49 18.97 7.27
CA PHE A 222 -6.39 19.58 8.01
C PHE A 222 -5.04 19.29 7.34
N ILE A 223 -4.18 20.31 7.33
CA ILE A 223 -2.78 20.19 6.95
C ILE A 223 -1.93 20.50 8.19
N ASN A 224 -1.11 19.53 8.60
CA ASN A 224 -0.11 19.68 9.64
C ASN A 224 1.22 20.09 9.00
N LEU A 225 1.57 21.37 9.10
CA LEU A 225 2.86 21.88 8.64
C LEU A 225 3.91 21.70 9.74
N TYR A 226 5.06 21.13 9.40
CA TYR A 226 6.19 20.95 10.31
C TYR A 226 7.44 21.58 9.70
N GLN A 227 7.99 22.60 10.37
CA GLN A 227 9.24 23.24 9.99
C GLN A 227 10.36 22.84 10.95
N GLY A 228 11.46 22.32 10.39
CA GLY A 228 12.60 21.81 11.16
C GLY A 228 13.31 22.87 12.02
N LYS A 229 14.13 22.39 12.95
CA LYS A 229 15.00 23.19 13.83
C LYS A 229 16.09 23.86 12.99
N GLY A 230 16.33 25.16 13.13
CA GLY A 230 17.42 25.84 12.39
C GLY A 230 18.47 26.52 13.25
N GLY A 231 18.28 26.60 14.57
CA GLY A 231 19.30 27.03 15.53
C GLY A 231 20.37 25.97 15.81
N MET A 232 20.42 24.90 15.02
CA MET A 232 21.40 23.82 15.15
C MET A 232 22.41 23.91 13.99
N THR A 233 23.68 23.62 14.27
CA THR A 233 24.70 23.51 13.21
C THR A 233 24.37 22.32 12.31
N PRO A 234 24.14 22.53 11.00
CA PRO A 234 23.80 21.43 10.10
C PRO A 234 24.96 20.47 9.89
N TYR A 235 24.64 19.24 9.54
CA TYR A 235 25.59 18.20 9.14
C TYR A 235 25.70 18.13 7.63
N ILE A 236 26.91 17.86 7.12
CA ILE A 236 27.15 17.50 5.72
C ILE A 236 27.17 15.98 5.62
N ILE A 237 26.37 15.43 4.71
CA ILE A 237 26.20 13.99 4.49
C ILE A 237 26.49 13.68 3.02
N GLU A 238 27.43 12.77 2.79
CA GLU A 238 27.74 12.25 1.45
C GLU A 238 27.00 10.92 1.20
N ILE A 239 26.39 10.78 0.03
CA ILE A 239 25.70 9.54 -0.34
C ILE A 239 26.73 8.45 -0.70
N PRO A 240 26.68 7.25 -0.08
CA PRO A 240 27.61 6.15 -0.36
C PRO A 240 27.27 5.40 -1.66
N ASP A 241 28.14 4.48 -2.07
CA ASP A 241 27.96 3.66 -3.28
C ASP A 241 27.06 2.41 -3.10
N PHE A 242 26.67 2.10 -1.86
CA PHE A 242 25.87 0.94 -1.47
C PHE A 242 26.48 -0.44 -1.79
N THR A 243 27.81 -0.53 -1.89
CA THR A 243 28.51 -1.82 -2.15
C THR A 243 28.50 -2.76 -0.94
N ALA A 244 28.63 -2.23 0.28
CA ALA A 244 28.72 -3.04 1.50
C ALA A 244 27.36 -3.35 2.18
N SER A 245 26.35 -2.50 1.99
CA SER A 245 24.99 -2.66 2.53
C SER A 245 24.04 -1.73 1.78
N SER A 246 22.73 -1.94 1.91
CA SER A 246 21.70 -0.96 1.52
C SER A 246 21.37 0.03 2.64
N VAL A 247 21.99 -0.07 3.82
CA VAL A 247 21.76 0.83 4.96
C VAL A 247 23.10 1.30 5.51
N TYR A 248 23.25 2.60 5.75
CA TYR A 248 24.44 3.23 6.31
C TYR A 248 24.08 4.11 7.50
N LYS A 249 25.00 4.22 8.45
CA LYS A 249 24.93 5.16 9.57
C LYS A 249 25.73 6.41 9.22
N VAL A 250 25.17 7.56 9.53
CA VAL A 250 25.86 8.85 9.48
C VAL A 250 26.28 9.19 10.90
N MET A 251 27.59 9.32 11.12
CA MET A 251 28.21 9.43 12.43
C MET A 251 28.80 10.83 12.64
N ASP A 252 28.46 11.43 13.77
CA ASP A 252 29.17 12.55 14.38
C ASP A 252 29.96 12.01 15.58
N GLY A 253 31.25 11.73 15.35
CA GLY A 253 32.04 10.95 16.30
C GLY A 253 31.39 9.59 16.56
N ASN A 254 30.97 9.35 17.80
CA ASN A 254 30.28 8.11 18.20
C ASN A 254 28.75 8.19 18.17
N LYS A 255 28.18 9.37 17.86
CA LYS A 255 26.73 9.59 17.82
C LYS A 255 26.21 9.37 16.40
N GLN A 256 25.23 8.49 16.23
CA GLN A 256 24.50 8.39 14.98
C GLN A 256 23.52 9.57 14.87
N VAL A 257 23.61 10.34 13.79
CA VAL A 257 22.77 11.53 13.55
C VAL A 257 21.78 11.35 12.40
N ALA A 258 22.07 10.42 11.49
CA ALA A 258 21.16 10.03 10.41
C ALA A 258 21.37 8.56 9.99
N GLN A 259 20.44 8.06 9.19
CA GLN A 259 20.54 6.79 8.50
C GLN A 259 20.26 7.00 7.01
N ILE A 260 21.12 6.46 6.14
CA ILE A 260 20.94 6.48 4.69
C ILE A 260 20.50 5.08 4.26
N THR A 261 19.44 4.98 3.48
CA THR A 261 18.90 3.73 2.96
C THR A 261 18.83 3.78 1.44
N LYS A 262 19.15 2.68 0.77
CA LYS A 262 18.73 2.41 -0.61
C LYS A 262 17.59 1.39 -0.54
N GLU A 263 16.37 1.86 -0.76
CA GLU A 263 15.17 1.08 -0.47
C GLU A 263 14.13 1.20 -1.57
N PHE A 264 13.14 0.31 -1.53
CA PHE A 264 12.02 0.35 -2.43
C PHE A 264 10.82 1.06 -1.79
N LEU A 265 10.39 2.16 -2.41
CA LEU A 265 9.24 2.97 -2.04
C LEU A 265 8.01 2.56 -2.85
N ARG A 266 7.06 1.91 -2.18
CA ARG A 266 5.76 1.54 -2.74
C ARG A 266 4.61 2.17 -1.96
N GLY A 267 3.88 3.04 -2.64
CA GLY A 267 2.58 3.54 -2.24
C GLY A 267 1.70 3.59 -3.48
N VAL A 268 0.64 2.79 -3.50
CA VAL A 268 -0.30 2.75 -4.65
C VAL A 268 -0.82 4.16 -4.92
N ASP A 269 -0.81 4.55 -6.19
CA ASP A 269 -1.17 5.89 -6.66
C ASP A 269 -0.30 7.05 -6.13
N LYS A 270 0.81 6.75 -5.42
CA LYS A 270 1.75 7.73 -4.86
C LYS A 270 3.16 7.60 -5.43
N VAL A 271 3.78 6.42 -5.28
CA VAL A 271 5.18 6.16 -5.65
C VAL A 271 5.41 4.67 -5.92
N ASN A 272 6.24 4.38 -6.91
CA ASN A 272 6.68 3.03 -7.23
C ASN A 272 8.13 3.07 -7.72
N ALA A 273 9.08 3.16 -6.78
CA ALA A 273 10.47 3.50 -7.11
C ALA A 273 11.49 2.90 -6.13
N GLN A 274 12.68 2.55 -6.63
CA GLN A 274 13.86 2.38 -5.78
C GLN A 274 14.50 3.74 -5.54
N ALA A 275 14.76 4.10 -4.29
CA ALA A 275 15.25 5.41 -3.90
C ALA A 275 16.36 5.34 -2.85
N VAL A 276 17.18 6.38 -2.80
CA VAL A 276 18.07 6.69 -1.68
C VAL A 276 17.35 7.66 -0.76
N VAL A 277 17.13 7.26 0.49
CA VAL A 277 16.41 8.05 1.50
C VAL A 277 17.32 8.30 2.70
N VAL A 278 17.27 9.52 3.24
CA VAL A 278 17.98 9.89 4.47
C VAL A 278 16.96 10.18 5.57
N TYR A 279 17.15 9.53 6.72
CA TYR A 279 16.31 9.69 7.91
C TYR A 279 17.12 10.31 9.04
N PRO A 280 16.58 11.30 9.77
CA PRO A 280 17.24 11.80 10.97
C PRO A 280 17.18 10.75 12.08
N VAL A 281 18.21 10.76 12.94
CA VAL A 281 18.33 9.88 14.11
C VAL A 281 18.53 10.72 15.36
N GLU A 282 17.66 10.50 16.34
CA GLU A 282 17.76 11.12 17.66
C GLU A 282 17.62 10.04 18.74
N ASN A 283 18.50 10.05 19.74
CA ASN A 283 18.55 9.05 20.82
C ASN A 283 18.57 7.59 20.32
N ASP A 284 19.35 7.32 19.27
CA ASP A 284 19.46 6.02 18.59
C ASP A 284 18.15 5.49 18.00
N VAL A 285 17.16 6.38 17.77
CA VAL A 285 15.89 6.06 17.12
C VAL A 285 15.84 6.74 15.75
N VAL A 286 15.54 5.97 14.71
CA VAL A 286 15.36 6.46 13.34
C VAL A 286 13.94 6.96 13.14
N TYR A 287 13.78 8.22 12.73
CA TYR A 287 12.48 8.82 12.47
C TYR A 287 12.05 8.56 11.03
N ILE A 288 11.34 7.44 10.82
CA ILE A 288 10.94 7.01 9.48
C ILE A 288 9.77 7.84 8.90
N ASN A 289 9.15 8.69 9.71
CA ASN A 289 8.19 9.69 9.26
C ASN A 289 8.85 10.96 8.66
N LYS A 290 10.20 11.07 8.70
CA LYS A 290 10.97 12.26 8.33
C LYS A 290 11.99 12.01 7.21
N GLY A 291 11.67 11.12 6.27
CA GLY A 291 12.58 10.73 5.20
C GLY A 291 12.75 11.80 4.13
N TYR A 292 14.00 12.12 3.77
CA TYR A 292 14.36 12.93 2.61
C TYR A 292 14.76 12.01 1.44
N VAL A 293 14.06 12.11 0.31
CA VAL A 293 14.29 11.29 -0.88
C VAL A 293 15.38 11.95 -1.73
N ALA A 294 16.64 11.68 -1.38
CA ALA A 294 17.81 12.27 -2.04
C ALA A 294 17.91 11.87 -3.51
N GLN A 295 17.64 10.60 -3.82
CA GLN A 295 17.73 10.10 -5.19
C GLN A 295 16.59 9.12 -5.49
N VAL A 296 15.90 9.28 -6.61
CA VAL A 296 15.15 8.19 -7.25
C VAL A 296 16.13 7.48 -8.18
N VAL A 297 16.44 6.22 -7.90
CA VAL A 297 17.42 5.42 -8.66
C VAL A 297 16.75 4.77 -9.85
N LEU A 298 15.57 4.18 -9.62
CA LEU A 298 14.73 3.54 -10.62
C LEU A 298 13.28 3.86 -10.30
N GLU A 299 12.47 4.17 -11.31
CA GLU A 299 11.04 4.42 -11.17
C GLU A 299 10.22 3.59 -12.16
N ASN A 300 9.01 3.25 -11.73
CA ASN A 300 7.93 2.85 -12.61
C ASN A 300 6.85 3.93 -12.58
N LYS A 301 6.58 4.54 -13.75
CA LYS A 301 5.55 5.58 -13.91
C LYS A 301 4.14 5.04 -13.72
N ASP A 302 3.95 3.73 -13.84
CA ASP A 302 2.73 3.06 -13.45
C ASP A 302 2.68 2.85 -11.93
N LEU A 303 1.99 3.77 -11.25
CA LEU A 303 1.81 3.78 -9.80
C LEU A 303 0.88 2.66 -9.29
N LYS A 304 0.21 1.94 -10.19
CA LYS A 304 -0.56 0.72 -9.89
C LYS A 304 0.24 -0.55 -10.11
N ASP A 305 1.46 -0.41 -10.65
CA ASP A 305 2.43 -1.49 -10.82
C ASP A 305 1.92 -2.62 -11.73
N LEU A 306 1.20 -2.30 -12.81
CA LEU A 306 0.72 -3.27 -13.80
C LEU A 306 1.80 -3.60 -14.86
N THR A 307 2.71 -2.68 -15.13
CA THR A 307 3.73 -2.81 -16.19
C THR A 307 5.07 -3.40 -15.74
N TYR A 308 5.44 -3.23 -14.46
CA TYR A 308 6.71 -3.68 -13.88
C TYR A 308 8.00 -3.17 -14.58
N ASN A 309 7.91 -2.05 -15.28
CA ASN A 309 9.04 -1.48 -16.01
C ASN A 309 9.73 -0.41 -15.17
N TYR A 310 10.93 -0.72 -14.69
CA TYR A 310 11.76 0.19 -13.89
C TYR A 310 12.88 0.77 -14.75
N ALA A 311 13.01 2.09 -14.75
CA ALA A 311 14.08 2.79 -15.45
C ALA A 311 14.60 3.97 -14.62
N ALA A 312 15.81 4.43 -14.91
CA ALA A 312 16.30 5.67 -14.33
C ALA A 312 15.34 6.83 -14.68
N PRO A 313 15.00 7.69 -13.72
CA PRO A 313 14.11 8.82 -13.98
C PRO A 313 14.75 9.79 -14.97
N THR A 314 13.91 10.47 -15.74
CA THR A 314 14.33 11.49 -16.73
C THR A 314 13.87 12.91 -16.37
N GLY A 315 13.08 13.04 -15.30
CA GLY A 315 12.51 14.31 -14.85
C GLY A 315 13.06 14.77 -13.50
N ALA A 316 12.58 15.93 -13.06
CA ALA A 316 12.79 16.45 -11.73
C ALA A 316 12.02 15.62 -10.70
N VAL A 317 12.72 14.71 -10.02
CA VAL A 317 12.14 13.79 -9.03
C VAL A 317 12.97 13.66 -7.76
N HIS A 318 14.18 14.22 -7.74
CA HIS A 318 15.11 14.12 -6.62
C HIS A 318 14.86 15.23 -5.59
N GLY A 319 15.21 14.98 -4.33
CA GLY A 319 15.03 15.94 -3.24
C GLY A 319 13.59 16.04 -2.71
N GLY A 320 12.84 14.95 -2.77
CA GLY A 320 11.48 14.85 -2.25
C GLY A 320 11.42 14.43 -0.78
N THR A 321 10.25 14.02 -0.30
CA THR A 321 10.07 13.50 1.07
C THR A 321 9.21 12.25 1.11
N VAL A 322 9.46 11.39 2.09
CA VAL A 322 8.65 10.20 2.36
C VAL A 322 8.45 9.99 3.85
N SER A 323 7.23 9.63 4.24
CA SER A 323 6.87 9.29 5.61
C SER A 323 6.19 7.92 5.65
N PHE A 324 6.45 7.17 6.71
CA PHE A 324 5.93 5.82 6.90
C PHE A 324 4.99 5.73 8.10
N ASN A 325 4.07 4.79 8.06
CA ASN A 325 3.29 4.33 9.20
C ASN A 325 3.77 2.93 9.60
N ILE A 326 4.24 2.79 10.85
CA ILE A 326 4.79 1.54 11.38
C ILE A 326 3.69 0.48 11.50
N GLY A 327 2.53 0.84 12.03
CA GLY A 327 1.43 -0.10 12.30
C GLY A 327 0.99 -0.86 11.05
N GLY A 328 0.78 -0.12 9.95
CA GLY A 328 0.35 -0.63 8.65
C GLY A 328 1.46 -1.11 7.73
N ASN A 329 2.74 -0.82 8.03
CA ASN A 329 3.85 -1.00 7.10
C ASN A 329 3.57 -0.33 5.74
N THR A 330 3.13 0.94 5.76
CA THR A 330 2.72 1.68 4.56
C THR A 330 3.38 3.05 4.48
N ILE A 331 3.39 3.64 3.29
CA ILE A 331 3.73 5.05 3.10
C ILE A 331 2.53 5.91 3.51
N SER A 332 2.69 6.70 4.56
CA SER A 332 1.68 7.66 5.00
C SER A 332 1.67 8.91 4.11
N GLY A 333 2.85 9.36 3.66
CA GLY A 333 3.02 10.55 2.82
C GLY A 333 4.20 10.42 1.88
N TYR A 334 4.04 10.96 0.67
CA TYR A 334 5.11 11.03 -0.32
C TYR A 334 4.97 12.32 -1.13
N VAL A 335 6.07 13.03 -1.29
CA VAL A 335 6.18 14.23 -2.14
C VAL A 335 7.32 14.00 -3.09
N ALA A 336 7.03 14.01 -4.39
CA ALA A 336 8.07 13.95 -5.42
C ALA A 336 8.99 15.17 -5.31
N GLY A 337 10.29 14.95 -5.52
CA GLY A 337 11.25 16.04 -5.50
C GLY A 337 11.17 16.92 -6.75
N SER A 338 11.88 18.05 -6.72
CA SER A 338 11.94 19.01 -7.82
C SER A 338 13.35 19.17 -8.42
N GLU A 339 14.32 18.42 -7.90
CA GLU A 339 15.68 18.42 -8.42
C GLU A 339 15.79 17.48 -9.62
N ALA A 340 16.36 17.98 -10.71
CA ALA A 340 16.58 17.21 -11.95
C ALA A 340 17.81 16.29 -11.87
N THR A 341 18.75 16.57 -10.96
CA THR A 341 19.97 15.78 -10.79
C THR A 341 19.94 15.01 -9.46
N PRO A 342 20.46 13.76 -9.42
CA PRO A 342 20.58 13.01 -8.17
C PRO A 342 21.37 13.80 -7.11
N VAL A 343 20.84 13.90 -5.89
CA VAL A 343 21.49 14.59 -4.78
C VAL A 343 22.60 13.71 -4.21
N THR A 344 23.87 14.12 -4.35
CA THR A 344 25.03 13.38 -3.84
C THR A 344 25.50 13.85 -2.47
N THR A 345 25.23 15.12 -2.13
CA THR A 345 25.63 15.76 -0.88
C THR A 345 24.42 16.45 -0.27
N ILE A 346 24.19 16.24 1.03
CA ILE A 346 23.01 16.72 1.75
C ILE A 346 23.44 17.54 2.96
N TYR A 347 22.76 18.65 3.17
CA TYR A 347 22.87 19.46 4.37
C TYR A 347 21.66 19.20 5.26
N MET A 348 21.91 18.65 6.46
CA MET A 348 20.88 18.24 7.41
C MET A 348 20.97 19.07 8.70
N PRO A 349 19.96 19.90 9.02
CA PRO A 349 19.98 20.71 10.24
C PRO A 349 19.83 19.91 11.55
N GLY A 350 19.45 18.63 11.47
CA GLY A 350 19.39 17.67 12.58
C GLY A 350 18.01 17.09 12.87
N ASP A 351 16.97 17.51 12.14
CA ASP A 351 15.65 16.87 12.09
C ASP A 351 15.10 16.79 10.64
N VAL A 352 14.10 17.59 10.27
CA VAL A 352 13.58 17.67 8.90
C VAL A 352 14.24 18.82 8.14
N GLY A 353 13.92 18.95 6.85
CA GLY A 353 14.35 20.13 6.10
C GLY A 353 15.73 20.00 5.48
N MET A 354 16.14 18.75 5.24
CA MET A 354 17.34 18.40 4.47
C MET A 354 17.27 19.00 3.05
N GLY A 355 18.42 19.30 2.46
CA GLY A 355 18.49 19.83 1.09
C GLY A 355 19.90 19.89 0.53
N THR A 356 20.01 20.48 -0.65
CA THR A 356 21.25 20.58 -1.45
C THR A 356 22.02 21.87 -1.21
N ASP A 357 21.37 22.92 -0.69
CA ASP A 357 22.02 24.22 -0.52
C ASP A 357 23.18 24.14 0.46
N VAL A 358 24.32 24.70 0.03
CA VAL A 358 25.51 24.81 0.86
C VAL A 358 25.22 25.72 2.05
N ILE A 359 25.38 25.16 3.24
CA ILE A 359 25.28 25.92 4.49
C ILE A 359 26.70 26.07 5.08
N PRO A 360 27.23 27.31 5.17
CA PRO A 360 28.54 27.55 5.79
C PRO A 360 28.64 26.99 7.20
N ASP A 361 29.86 26.64 7.61
CA ASP A 361 30.17 26.12 8.94
C ASP A 361 29.45 24.82 9.33
N SER A 362 28.85 24.13 8.35
CA SER A 362 28.25 22.82 8.58
C SER A 362 29.28 21.79 9.01
N LYS A 363 28.87 20.92 9.94
CA LYS A 363 29.70 19.90 10.57
C LYS A 363 29.87 18.70 9.65
N GLN A 364 31.12 18.30 9.44
CA GLN A 364 31.45 17.08 8.69
C GLN A 364 31.01 15.82 9.44
N THR A 365 30.51 14.83 8.72
CA THR A 365 30.13 13.53 9.27
C THR A 365 30.91 12.40 8.61
N THR A 366 30.90 11.22 9.23
CA THR A 366 31.44 10.00 8.63
C THR A 366 30.30 9.05 8.28
N VAL A 367 30.30 8.52 7.07
CA VAL A 367 29.31 7.55 6.61
C VAL A 367 29.90 6.15 6.68
N VAL A 368 29.27 5.26 7.46
CA VAL A 368 29.74 3.88 7.68
C VAL A 368 28.65 2.87 7.36
N PRO A 369 28.97 1.72 6.75
CA PRO A 369 27.96 0.71 6.41
C PRO A 369 27.33 0.13 7.69
N HIS A 370 26.02 -0.01 7.68
CA HIS A 370 25.31 -0.72 8.75
C HIS A 370 25.24 -2.20 8.39
N VAL A 371 26.11 -2.98 9.01
CA VAL A 371 26.18 -4.43 8.85
C VAL A 371 25.94 -5.13 10.18
N ILE A 372 25.59 -6.41 10.10
CA ILE A 372 25.54 -7.30 11.25
C ILE A 372 26.84 -8.07 11.29
N GLU A 373 27.58 -7.95 12.37
CA GLU A 373 28.74 -8.79 12.67
C GLU A 373 28.29 -9.93 13.59
N ASP A 374 28.31 -11.16 13.08
CA ASP A 374 27.87 -12.36 13.79
C ASP A 374 29.09 -13.24 14.11
N VAL A 375 29.51 -13.23 15.37
CA VAL A 375 30.67 -13.98 15.86
C VAL A 375 30.18 -15.17 16.69
N ARG A 376 30.46 -16.39 16.23
CA ARG A 376 30.08 -17.64 16.92
C ARG A 376 31.28 -18.58 16.96
N ASN A 377 31.80 -18.84 18.16
CA ASN A 377 33.06 -19.56 18.35
C ASN A 377 34.21 -18.93 17.53
N SER A 378 34.65 -19.61 16.46
CA SER A 378 35.70 -19.17 15.54
C SER A 378 35.15 -18.66 14.20
N GLU A 379 33.83 -18.70 14.00
CA GLU A 379 33.16 -18.22 12.80
C GLU A 379 32.80 -16.74 12.96
N THR A 380 33.13 -15.92 11.95
CA THR A 380 32.69 -14.54 11.84
C THR A 380 31.98 -14.36 10.50
N GLN A 381 30.72 -13.93 10.54
CA GLN A 381 29.93 -13.63 9.36
C GLN A 381 29.47 -12.18 9.38
N ILE A 382 29.64 -11.49 8.25
CA ILE A 382 29.18 -10.11 8.08
C ILE A 382 27.98 -10.10 7.13
N TYR A 383 26.83 -9.62 7.59
CA TYR A 383 25.61 -9.56 6.78
C TYR A 383 25.22 -8.10 6.48
N PRO A 384 24.99 -7.73 5.20
CA PRO A 384 24.42 -6.43 4.85
C PRO A 384 23.00 -6.31 5.40
N ILE A 385 22.52 -5.08 5.54
CA ILE A 385 21.13 -4.77 5.90
C ILE A 385 20.40 -4.13 4.71
N VAL A 386 19.10 -4.41 4.58
CA VAL A 386 18.16 -3.75 3.67
C VAL A 386 16.90 -3.31 4.40
N LYS A 387 16.35 -2.17 4.02
CA LYS A 387 15.05 -1.66 4.50
C LYS A 387 13.99 -1.87 3.43
N ILE A 388 12.83 -2.40 3.82
CA ILE A 388 11.67 -2.57 2.96
C ILE A 388 10.44 -2.14 3.75
N GLY A 389 9.83 -1.02 3.35
CA GLY A 389 8.78 -0.40 4.13
C GLY A 389 9.31 0.06 5.49
N THR A 390 8.68 -0.39 6.57
CA THR A 390 9.06 -0.11 7.96
C THR A 390 9.90 -1.22 8.58
N GLN A 391 10.37 -2.17 7.76
CA GLN A 391 11.06 -3.36 8.23
C GLN A 391 12.51 -3.41 7.73
N TYR A 392 13.41 -3.92 8.59
CA TYR A 392 14.79 -4.19 8.23
C TYR A 392 15.01 -5.70 8.07
N TRP A 393 15.90 -6.06 7.15
CA TRP A 393 16.18 -7.45 6.80
C TRP A 393 17.67 -7.65 6.57
N MET A 394 18.13 -8.88 6.80
CA MET A 394 19.45 -9.28 6.31
C MET A 394 19.42 -9.27 4.78
N GLY A 395 20.38 -8.60 4.16
CA GLY A 395 20.48 -8.52 2.70
C GLY A 395 21.04 -9.80 2.06
N LYS A 396 21.53 -10.76 2.85
CA LYS A 396 21.96 -12.09 2.40
C LYS A 396 21.56 -13.17 3.43
N ASN A 397 21.53 -14.43 2.99
CA ASN A 397 21.11 -15.54 3.84
C ASN A 397 22.09 -15.84 4.97
N LEU A 398 21.56 -16.40 6.06
CA LEU A 398 22.34 -16.90 7.17
C LEU A 398 23.31 -18.00 6.68
N ASN A 399 24.53 -17.94 7.20
CA ASN A 399 25.60 -18.82 6.75
C ASN A 399 26.45 -19.30 7.92
N THR A 400 25.82 -19.88 8.95
CA THR A 400 26.49 -20.42 10.14
C THR A 400 26.19 -21.89 10.41
N MET A 401 27.14 -22.58 11.04
CA MET A 401 26.95 -23.96 11.52
C MET A 401 26.71 -24.04 13.04
N TYR A 402 26.55 -22.91 13.71
CA TYR A 402 26.42 -22.81 15.15
C TYR A 402 25.10 -22.13 15.53
N TYR A 403 24.50 -22.55 16.63
CA TYR A 403 23.44 -21.78 17.27
C TYR A 403 23.99 -20.44 17.81
N ASN A 404 23.10 -19.53 18.17
CA ASN A 404 23.47 -18.27 18.82
C ASN A 404 23.75 -18.48 20.32
N GLN A 405 23.94 -17.36 21.05
CA GLN A 405 24.28 -17.37 22.47
C GLN A 405 23.28 -18.13 23.35
N ASN A 406 22.01 -18.21 22.97
CA ASN A 406 20.96 -18.89 23.74
C ASN A 406 21.21 -20.41 23.88
N LYS A 407 22.03 -20.98 22.99
CA LYS A 407 22.47 -22.38 23.03
C LYS A 407 24.00 -22.49 23.17
N ASN A 408 24.64 -21.49 23.78
CA ASN A 408 26.08 -21.46 24.05
C ASN A 408 26.93 -21.71 22.79
N PHE A 409 26.49 -21.21 21.63
CA PHE A 409 27.18 -21.41 20.35
C PHE A 409 27.44 -22.88 20.00
N GLN A 410 26.61 -23.82 20.48
CA GLN A 410 26.76 -25.23 20.15
C GLN A 410 26.63 -25.45 18.64
N GLY A 411 27.37 -26.43 18.12
CA GLY A 411 27.26 -26.85 16.73
C GLY A 411 25.85 -27.37 16.42
N ILE A 412 25.28 -26.92 15.32
CA ILE A 412 23.98 -27.41 14.84
C ILE A 412 24.17 -28.87 14.41
N PRO A 413 23.42 -29.84 14.97
CA PRO A 413 23.65 -31.24 14.64
C PRO A 413 23.36 -31.55 13.17
N THR A 414 24.28 -32.23 12.49
CA THR A 414 24.01 -32.88 11.21
C THR A 414 23.65 -34.34 11.49
N ASN A 415 22.37 -34.66 11.65
CA ASN A 415 21.91 -36.02 11.99
C ASN A 415 22.12 -36.98 10.80
N LEU A 416 23.36 -37.43 10.61
CA LEU A 416 23.80 -38.31 9.52
C LEU A 416 23.77 -39.77 9.97
N ASN A 417 22.59 -40.31 10.29
CA ASN A 417 22.40 -41.74 10.54
C ASN A 417 21.40 -42.35 9.54
N SER A 418 21.77 -43.54 9.06
CA SER A 418 21.74 -43.98 7.66
C SER A 418 20.40 -44.46 7.10
N SER A 419 19.27 -44.01 7.65
CA SER A 419 17.98 -44.51 7.13
C SER A 419 16.99 -43.42 6.73
N PHE A 420 16.78 -42.33 7.47
CA PHE A 420 15.73 -41.36 7.10
C PHE A 420 15.85 -39.91 7.65
N MET A 421 17.04 -39.30 7.75
CA MET A 421 17.14 -37.90 8.23
C MET A 421 18.08 -37.03 7.38
N ASN A 422 17.56 -35.90 6.90
CA ASN A 422 18.36 -34.81 6.31
C ASN A 422 19.09 -34.06 7.44
N PRO A 423 20.28 -33.48 7.19
CA PRO A 423 20.94 -32.65 8.18
C PRO A 423 20.06 -31.43 8.55
N ASN A 424 20.20 -30.91 9.78
CA ASN A 424 19.48 -29.71 10.21
C ASN A 424 19.86 -28.46 9.39
N TYR A 425 20.97 -28.53 8.65
CA TYR A 425 21.35 -27.56 7.63
C TYR A 425 22.06 -28.22 6.44
N HIS A 426 21.90 -27.67 5.24
CA HIS A 426 22.57 -28.15 4.02
C HIS A 426 22.89 -27.01 3.04
N ILE A 427 23.56 -27.34 1.93
CA ILE A 427 23.88 -26.41 0.84
C ILE A 427 23.00 -26.78 -0.36
N ASN A 428 22.56 -25.80 -1.16
CA ASN A 428 21.78 -26.10 -2.36
C ASN A 428 22.51 -27.11 -3.27
N GLY A 429 21.86 -28.22 -3.65
CA GLY A 429 22.46 -29.29 -4.44
C GLY A 429 23.35 -30.27 -3.66
N TYR A 430 23.56 -30.07 -2.36
CA TYR A 430 24.42 -30.91 -1.52
C TYR A 430 23.78 -31.19 -0.16
N ASN A 431 23.45 -32.46 0.10
CA ASN A 431 22.86 -32.91 1.38
C ASN A 431 23.84 -32.88 2.57
N ASN A 432 25.03 -32.30 2.41
CA ASN A 432 26.03 -32.14 3.46
C ASN A 432 26.44 -30.67 3.55
N GLY A 433 26.10 -30.01 4.67
CA GLY A 433 26.49 -28.62 4.93
C GLY A 433 28.00 -28.41 5.10
N ALA A 434 28.77 -29.49 5.32
CA ALA A 434 30.24 -29.45 5.37
C ALA A 434 30.92 -29.79 4.03
N SER A 435 30.17 -29.88 2.92
CA SER A 435 30.73 -30.20 1.60
C SER A 435 31.75 -29.15 1.16
N THR A 436 32.93 -29.61 0.75
CA THR A 436 34.03 -28.78 0.22
C THR A 436 34.11 -28.81 -1.31
N ALA A 437 33.15 -29.44 -1.98
CA ALA A 437 33.09 -29.44 -3.44
C ALA A 437 33.00 -28.00 -3.98
N ALA A 438 33.66 -27.71 -5.10
CA ALA A 438 33.70 -26.34 -5.66
C ALA A 438 32.30 -25.74 -5.90
N GLY A 439 31.35 -26.55 -6.39
CA GLY A 439 29.97 -26.13 -6.55
C GLY A 439 29.23 -25.92 -5.21
N ALA A 440 29.62 -26.62 -4.15
CA ALA A 440 29.05 -26.41 -2.81
C ALA A 440 29.55 -25.10 -2.20
N ILE A 441 30.83 -24.77 -2.35
CA ILE A 441 31.40 -23.49 -1.92
C ILE A 441 30.68 -22.34 -2.63
N THR A 442 30.57 -22.42 -3.95
CA THR A 442 29.88 -21.42 -4.77
C THR A 442 28.40 -21.25 -4.38
N ASN A 443 27.68 -22.36 -4.18
CA ASN A 443 26.28 -22.32 -3.77
C ASN A 443 26.11 -21.78 -2.34
N ARG A 444 27.05 -22.08 -1.43
CA ARG A 444 27.05 -21.53 -0.07
C ARG A 444 27.29 -20.03 -0.08
N GLU A 445 28.22 -19.53 -0.89
CA GLU A 445 28.47 -18.09 -1.03
C GLU A 445 27.25 -17.35 -1.58
N ARG A 446 26.57 -17.93 -2.57
CA ARG A 446 25.41 -17.30 -3.23
C ARG A 446 24.11 -17.42 -2.44
N PHE A 447 23.87 -18.57 -1.82
CA PHE A 447 22.57 -18.93 -1.23
C PHE A 447 22.60 -19.09 0.29
N GLY A 448 23.77 -19.07 0.93
CA GLY A 448 23.90 -19.40 2.35
C GLY A 448 23.59 -20.86 2.65
N PHE A 449 23.34 -21.14 3.93
CA PHE A 449 22.87 -22.46 4.39
C PHE A 449 21.35 -22.54 4.41
N LEU A 450 20.86 -23.76 4.21
CA LEU A 450 19.44 -24.09 4.18
C LEU A 450 19.08 -24.89 5.42
N TYR A 451 18.27 -24.33 6.31
CA TYR A 451 17.98 -24.89 7.64
C TYR A 451 16.59 -25.54 7.72
N ALA A 452 16.48 -26.59 8.54
CA ALA A 452 15.20 -27.14 8.95
C ALA A 452 14.47 -26.21 9.95
N TYR A 453 13.14 -26.23 9.99
CA TYR A 453 12.36 -25.39 10.92
C TYR A 453 12.68 -25.64 12.39
N LEU A 454 12.77 -26.91 12.79
CA LEU A 454 13.08 -27.23 14.18
C LEU A 454 14.53 -26.86 14.55
N ALA A 455 15.40 -26.56 13.57
CA ALA A 455 16.72 -25.99 13.81
C ALA A 455 16.65 -24.52 14.26
N ILE A 456 15.52 -23.82 14.12
CA ILE A 456 15.36 -22.49 14.72
C ILE A 456 15.47 -22.61 16.25
N GLY A 457 14.70 -23.54 16.83
CA GLY A 457 14.66 -23.76 18.28
C GLY A 457 15.67 -24.79 18.81
N GLY A 458 16.26 -25.58 17.92
CA GLY A 458 17.16 -26.67 18.27
C GLY A 458 16.43 -27.88 18.85
N PHE A 459 15.32 -28.28 18.21
CA PHE A 459 14.49 -29.43 18.59
C PHE A 459 14.56 -30.52 17.52
N ASN A 460 14.31 -31.78 17.90
CA ASN A 460 14.26 -32.89 16.95
C ASN A 460 12.84 -33.17 16.45
N THR A 461 11.82 -32.83 17.25
CA THR A 461 10.41 -33.06 16.90
C THR A 461 9.53 -31.88 17.27
N VAL A 462 8.36 -31.77 16.63
CA VAL A 462 7.33 -30.79 17.00
C VAL A 462 6.84 -30.99 18.43
N ALA A 463 6.72 -32.25 18.87
CA ALA A 463 6.30 -32.58 20.25
C ALA A 463 7.32 -32.05 21.28
N GLU A 464 8.61 -32.18 20.99
CA GLU A 464 9.69 -31.63 21.83
C GLU A 464 9.65 -30.10 21.90
N ALA A 465 9.24 -29.44 20.81
CA ALA A 465 9.08 -27.99 20.74
C ALA A 465 7.83 -27.47 21.48
N GLY A 466 6.93 -28.35 21.94
CA GLY A 466 5.71 -27.96 22.68
C GLY A 466 4.66 -27.22 21.84
N LEU A 467 4.73 -27.30 20.51
CA LEU A 467 3.82 -26.60 19.59
C LEU A 467 2.54 -27.40 19.42
N VAL A 468 1.40 -26.80 19.75
CA VAL A 468 0.09 -27.47 19.75
C VAL A 468 -0.98 -26.71 18.97
N ASN A 469 -0.87 -25.39 18.89
CA ASN A 469 -1.82 -24.53 18.20
C ASN A 469 -1.21 -23.94 16.93
N GLU A 470 -2.11 -23.56 16.03
CA GLU A 470 -1.78 -22.72 14.90
C GLU A 470 -1.13 -21.40 15.34
N ASP A 471 -0.18 -20.90 14.55
CA ASP A 471 0.63 -19.71 14.84
C ASP A 471 1.50 -19.74 16.11
N ASP A 472 1.56 -20.85 16.86
CA ASP A 472 2.50 -21.00 17.99
C ASP A 472 3.93 -20.67 17.55
N VAL A 473 4.65 -19.89 18.36
CA VAL A 473 6.01 -19.43 18.04
C VAL A 473 7.07 -20.25 18.76
N ILE A 474 8.10 -20.65 18.02
CA ILE A 474 9.28 -21.32 18.57
C ILE A 474 10.36 -20.30 18.98
N ALA A 475 11.15 -20.64 20.00
CA ALA A 475 12.29 -19.83 20.41
C ALA A 475 13.33 -19.73 19.28
N ASP A 476 13.93 -18.54 19.11
CA ASP A 476 14.98 -18.30 18.13
C ASP A 476 16.37 -18.50 18.73
N ASN A 477 17.03 -19.56 18.30
CA ASN A 477 18.39 -19.91 18.70
C ASN A 477 19.37 -19.87 17.53
N ILE A 478 19.01 -19.24 16.41
CA ILE A 478 19.83 -19.28 15.18
C ILE A 478 20.14 -17.89 14.61
N SER A 479 19.34 -16.87 14.91
CA SER A 479 19.61 -15.50 14.42
C SER A 479 20.78 -14.83 15.14
N PRO A 480 21.50 -13.90 14.46
CA PRO A 480 22.50 -13.04 15.09
C PRO A 480 21.92 -12.22 16.27
N GLU A 481 22.78 -11.75 17.16
CA GLU A 481 22.36 -10.97 18.34
C GLU A 481 21.60 -9.70 17.94
N GLY A 482 20.41 -9.50 18.53
CA GLY A 482 19.51 -8.39 18.21
C GLY A 482 18.63 -8.60 16.98
N TRP A 483 18.75 -9.75 16.30
CA TRP A 483 17.97 -10.15 15.13
C TRP A 483 17.15 -11.41 15.42
N LEU A 484 16.06 -11.62 14.67
CA LEU A 484 15.15 -12.75 14.90
C LEU A 484 14.47 -13.21 13.60
N VAL A 485 14.27 -14.52 13.46
CA VAL A 485 13.44 -15.16 12.44
C VAL A 485 12.01 -14.57 12.49
N PRO A 486 11.40 -14.20 11.34
CA PRO A 486 10.06 -13.61 11.29
C PRO A 486 8.99 -14.50 11.92
N THR A 487 7.91 -13.89 12.39
CA THR A 487 6.59 -14.53 12.43
C THR A 487 5.91 -14.46 11.06
N VAL A 488 4.87 -15.28 10.86
CA VAL A 488 4.03 -15.24 9.65
C VAL A 488 3.34 -13.88 9.46
N GLN A 489 2.90 -13.25 10.54
CA GLN A 489 2.23 -11.95 10.49
C GLN A 489 3.13 -10.87 9.86
N GLU A 490 4.42 -10.93 10.15
CA GLU A 490 5.33 -9.91 9.65
C GLU A 490 5.82 -10.18 8.24
N ALA A 491 6.02 -11.46 7.88
CA ALA A 491 6.21 -11.86 6.49
C ALA A 491 4.99 -11.47 5.63
N THR A 492 3.78 -11.56 6.20
CA THR A 492 2.53 -11.07 5.59
C THR A 492 2.58 -9.57 5.38
N LYS A 493 2.96 -8.77 6.39
CA LYS A 493 3.14 -7.32 6.22
C LYS A 493 4.15 -6.94 5.14
N LEU A 494 5.23 -7.72 4.96
CA LEU A 494 6.19 -7.52 3.87
C LEU A 494 5.52 -7.78 2.51
N ARG A 495 4.85 -8.94 2.36
CA ARG A 495 4.13 -9.29 1.14
C ARG A 495 3.13 -8.21 0.76
N ASP A 496 2.36 -7.74 1.74
CA ASP A 496 1.31 -6.75 1.51
C ASP A 496 1.92 -5.42 1.05
N TYR A 497 3.04 -4.99 1.64
CA TYR A 497 3.80 -3.83 1.18
C TYR A 497 4.29 -3.98 -0.26
N LEU A 498 4.79 -5.16 -0.63
CA LEU A 498 5.34 -5.43 -1.96
C LEU A 498 4.30 -5.78 -3.02
N SER A 499 3.03 -5.99 -2.63
CA SER A 499 1.94 -6.72 -3.32
C SER A 499 2.24 -8.16 -3.72
N ARG A 500 3.49 -8.47 -4.07
CA ARG A 500 3.96 -9.78 -4.46
C ARG A 500 5.41 -9.94 -4.05
N LEU A 501 5.78 -11.13 -3.57
CA LEU A 501 7.13 -11.41 -3.11
C LEU A 501 8.11 -11.72 -4.27
N SER A 502 7.63 -11.79 -5.52
CA SER A 502 8.49 -11.88 -6.71
C SER A 502 9.32 -10.61 -6.98
N ARG A 503 9.09 -9.53 -6.22
CA ARG A 503 9.91 -8.31 -6.20
C ARG A 503 11.19 -8.43 -5.36
N LEU A 504 11.32 -9.56 -4.66
CA LEU A 504 12.52 -9.98 -3.96
C LEU A 504 13.32 -10.87 -4.92
N ARG A 505 14.62 -11.02 -4.69
CA ARG A 505 15.47 -11.84 -5.56
C ARG A 505 14.90 -13.25 -5.73
N ASN A 506 14.86 -13.78 -6.94
CA ASN A 506 14.40 -15.14 -7.21
C ASN A 506 15.53 -16.17 -7.01
N PHE A 507 15.15 -17.44 -6.85
CA PHE A 507 16.10 -18.55 -6.87
C PHE A 507 16.49 -18.92 -8.32
N VAL A 508 17.75 -18.70 -8.68
CA VAL A 508 18.30 -18.90 -10.04
C VAL A 508 19.40 -19.97 -10.01
N MET A 509 19.39 -20.95 -10.93
CA MET A 509 20.47 -21.95 -11.02
C MET A 509 21.77 -21.34 -11.52
N TYR A 510 22.87 -21.92 -11.06
CA TYR A 510 24.23 -21.44 -11.31
C TYR A 510 24.68 -21.58 -12.77
N ASP A 511 24.30 -22.67 -13.44
CA ASP A 511 24.78 -23.06 -14.77
C ASP A 511 23.93 -22.54 -15.93
N GLU A 512 22.63 -22.41 -15.72
CA GLU A 512 21.69 -22.04 -16.77
C GLU A 512 21.30 -20.55 -16.77
N ASN A 513 21.59 -19.81 -15.68
CA ASN A 513 21.04 -18.47 -15.43
C ASN A 513 19.50 -18.41 -15.58
N THR A 514 18.84 -19.56 -15.44
CA THR A 514 17.39 -19.71 -15.50
C THR A 514 16.82 -19.63 -14.08
N SER A 515 15.71 -18.91 -13.93
CA SER A 515 14.91 -18.98 -12.72
C SER A 515 14.40 -20.42 -12.57
N ILE A 516 14.51 -20.97 -11.38
CA ILE A 516 14.04 -22.33 -11.14
C ILE A 516 12.53 -22.32 -11.02
N GLY A 517 11.84 -22.84 -12.04
CA GLY A 517 10.44 -23.23 -11.91
C GLY A 517 9.41 -22.12 -12.08
N PHE A 518 9.77 -21.03 -12.76
CA PHE A 518 8.85 -19.91 -12.94
C PHE A 518 8.68 -19.51 -14.41
N THR A 519 7.42 -19.20 -14.75
CA THR A 519 7.08 -18.29 -15.86
C THR A 519 7.79 -16.95 -15.66
N PRO A 520 8.03 -16.16 -16.72
CA PRO A 520 8.94 -15.00 -16.72
C PRO A 520 8.41 -13.78 -15.95
N ASP A 521 8.07 -13.93 -14.67
CA ASP A 521 8.02 -12.81 -13.76
C ASP A 521 9.46 -12.42 -13.48
N GLN A 522 9.86 -11.25 -14.00
CA GLN A 522 11.23 -10.76 -13.93
C GLN A 522 11.68 -10.67 -12.46
N ASP A 523 12.78 -11.34 -12.12
CA ASP A 523 13.55 -11.05 -10.91
C ASP A 523 14.09 -9.62 -11.04
N ASP A 524 13.29 -8.65 -10.59
CA ASP A 524 13.70 -7.25 -10.64
C ASP A 524 14.65 -6.90 -9.47
N ASN A 525 14.58 -7.66 -8.37
CA ASN A 525 15.23 -7.40 -7.09
C ASN A 525 15.26 -5.90 -6.74
N ILE A 526 14.18 -5.18 -7.06
CA ILE A 526 14.08 -3.73 -6.91
C ILE A 526 14.17 -3.29 -5.45
N THR A 527 13.93 -4.23 -4.54
CA THR A 527 14.05 -4.09 -3.08
C THR A 527 15.50 -4.08 -2.58
N GLY A 528 16.46 -4.60 -3.36
CA GLY A 528 17.84 -4.81 -2.91
C GLY A 528 18.02 -6.01 -1.96
N PHE A 529 17.00 -6.86 -1.83
CA PHE A 529 17.06 -8.08 -1.03
C PHE A 529 17.80 -9.19 -1.80
N ASN A 530 19.13 -9.23 -1.69
CA ASN A 530 19.97 -10.13 -2.49
C ASN A 530 19.88 -11.62 -2.07
N ALA A 531 19.27 -11.92 -0.93
CA ALA A 531 18.90 -13.27 -0.55
C ALA A 531 17.75 -13.79 -1.43
N PRO A 532 17.82 -14.99 -2.03
CA PRO A 532 16.69 -15.51 -2.79
C PRO A 532 15.44 -15.71 -1.92
N ASN A 533 14.30 -15.26 -2.43
CA ASN A 533 12.98 -15.62 -1.98
C ASN A 533 12.81 -17.15 -2.08
N GLY A 534 12.12 -17.74 -1.11
CA GLY A 534 12.00 -19.19 -1.04
C GLY A 534 11.26 -19.80 -2.25
N SER A 535 11.46 -21.10 -2.46
CA SER A 535 10.63 -21.94 -3.33
C SER A 535 10.59 -23.36 -2.78
N TYR A 536 9.61 -24.17 -3.18
CA TYR A 536 9.56 -25.61 -2.87
C TYR A 536 9.12 -26.41 -4.09
N LYS A 537 9.64 -27.63 -4.20
CA LYS A 537 9.24 -28.63 -5.20
C LYS A 537 8.17 -29.55 -4.62
N SER A 538 6.98 -29.60 -5.22
CA SER A 538 6.02 -30.69 -4.92
C SER A 538 6.57 -32.00 -5.48
N GLY A 539 6.30 -33.11 -4.78
CA GLY A 539 6.86 -34.43 -5.14
C GLY A 539 6.80 -34.71 -6.65
N ASN A 540 7.94 -35.14 -7.20
CA ASN A 540 8.26 -35.55 -8.58
C ASN A 540 7.69 -34.79 -9.80
N THR A 541 6.80 -33.80 -9.68
CA THR A 541 6.32 -33.00 -10.82
C THR A 541 6.04 -31.55 -10.43
N ALA A 542 6.72 -30.65 -11.15
CA ALA A 542 6.65 -29.18 -11.13
C ALA A 542 7.00 -28.44 -9.82
N TRP A 543 7.59 -27.26 -9.97
CA TRP A 543 7.67 -26.24 -8.93
C TRP A 543 6.27 -25.63 -8.74
N ALA A 544 5.85 -25.42 -7.50
CA ALA A 544 4.57 -24.75 -7.26
C ALA A 544 4.72 -23.23 -7.43
N ALA A 545 3.74 -22.62 -8.08
CA ALA A 545 3.76 -21.19 -8.42
C ALA A 545 3.81 -20.27 -7.19
N PHE A 546 4.47 -19.11 -7.36
CA PHE A 546 4.36 -17.97 -6.47
C PHE A 546 2.88 -17.64 -6.21
N GLY A 547 2.53 -17.36 -4.96
CA GLY A 547 1.18 -17.00 -4.53
C GLY A 547 0.36 -18.17 -4.03
N ASN A 548 0.80 -19.41 -4.31
CA ASN A 548 0.12 -20.60 -3.82
C ASN A 548 0.32 -20.69 -2.32
N ALA A 549 -0.79 -20.77 -1.59
CA ALA A 549 -1.00 -21.50 -0.36
C ALA A 549 0.14 -22.45 0.08
N ASN A 550 0.65 -23.29 -0.81
CA ASN A 550 1.69 -24.28 -0.46
C ASN A 550 3.15 -23.79 -0.62
N GLY A 551 3.37 -22.62 -1.23
CA GLY A 551 4.67 -21.97 -1.50
C GLY A 551 5.43 -21.62 -0.24
N ALA A 552 6.67 -22.08 -0.07
CA ALA A 552 7.51 -21.67 1.04
C ALA A 552 8.24 -20.37 0.68
N TRP A 553 7.92 -19.28 1.37
CA TRP A 553 8.43 -17.94 1.06
C TRP A 553 9.61 -17.51 1.92
N TYR A 554 9.63 -17.88 3.21
CA TYR A 554 10.65 -17.53 4.21
C TYR A 554 10.68 -18.60 5.32
N LEU A 555 11.79 -18.70 6.06
CA LEU A 555 11.78 -19.39 7.36
C LEU A 555 11.03 -18.49 8.33
N THR A 556 9.90 -18.94 8.89
CA THR A 556 9.21 -18.24 9.99
C THR A 556 9.29 -19.09 11.24
N ARG A 557 9.18 -18.45 12.41
CA ARG A 557 9.14 -19.13 13.71
C ARG A 557 7.73 -19.54 14.15
N SER A 558 6.71 -19.24 13.35
CA SER A 558 5.31 -19.63 13.60
C SER A 558 5.07 -21.06 13.07
N PHE A 559 4.25 -21.84 13.78
CA PHE A 559 4.06 -23.26 13.48
C PHE A 559 3.32 -23.55 12.16
N LYS A 560 2.18 -22.89 11.88
CA LYS A 560 1.41 -22.98 10.61
C LYS A 560 0.33 -21.86 10.54
N ASP A 561 -0.28 -21.65 9.36
CA ASP A 561 -1.33 -20.63 9.12
C ASP A 561 -2.78 -21.19 9.10
N VAL A 562 -3.77 -20.28 9.04
CA VAL A 562 -5.25 -20.50 9.03
C VAL A 562 -5.80 -21.34 7.90
N ASN A 563 -5.06 -21.48 6.81
CA ASN A 563 -5.49 -22.26 5.66
C ASN A 563 -4.79 -23.62 5.61
N ASN A 564 -4.07 -24.00 6.68
CA ASN A 564 -3.21 -25.18 6.72
C ASN A 564 -2.14 -25.16 5.60
N ASN A 565 -1.86 -23.96 5.10
CA ASN A 565 -1.02 -23.59 3.98
C ASN A 565 0.39 -23.30 4.53
N LYS A 566 1.02 -24.40 4.94
CA LYS A 566 2.44 -24.68 5.19
C LYS A 566 3.39 -23.51 5.47
N LEU A 567 4.08 -23.60 6.61
CA LEU A 567 5.55 -23.52 6.67
C LEU A 567 6.09 -24.61 7.65
N PHE A 568 6.77 -25.61 7.07
CA PHE A 568 7.54 -26.69 7.73
C PHE A 568 6.87 -27.66 8.74
N HIS A 569 6.21 -28.70 8.23
CA HIS A 569 6.32 -30.01 8.88
C HIS A 569 7.49 -30.77 8.24
N MET A 570 8.55 -31.03 9.00
CA MET A 570 9.31 -32.29 8.86
C MET A 570 8.60 -33.37 9.68
N ASN A 571 7.29 -33.55 9.50
CA ASN A 571 6.66 -34.81 9.89
C ASN A 571 6.53 -35.63 8.61
N GLY A 572 7.58 -36.37 8.29
CA GLY A 572 7.57 -37.25 7.13
C GLY A 572 8.96 -37.70 6.72
N ILE A 573 9.47 -38.69 7.42
CA ILE A 573 10.20 -39.78 6.76
C ILE A 573 9.39 -40.15 5.50
N GLN A 574 10.07 -40.32 4.35
CA GLN A 574 9.53 -40.75 3.04
C GLN A 574 9.18 -39.66 2.01
N SER A 575 10.19 -39.20 1.27
CA SER A 575 10.30 -39.61 -0.13
C SER A 575 11.75 -39.38 -0.58
N SER A 576 12.25 -40.26 -1.43
CA SER A 576 13.64 -40.34 -1.89
C SER A 576 14.08 -39.18 -2.80
N GLN A 577 13.59 -37.96 -2.58
CA GLN A 577 13.90 -36.80 -3.42
C GLN A 577 14.24 -35.56 -2.59
N ALA A 578 15.39 -34.95 -2.90
CA ALA A 578 15.88 -33.72 -2.27
C ALA A 578 14.83 -32.60 -2.39
N MET A 579 14.26 -32.18 -1.25
CA MET A 579 13.44 -30.99 -1.18
C MET A 579 14.35 -29.78 -1.03
N TYR A 580 14.67 -29.10 -2.13
CA TYR A 580 15.40 -27.83 -2.12
C TYR A 580 14.53 -26.74 -1.48
N ARG A 581 14.99 -26.11 -0.39
CA ARG A 581 14.28 -25.03 0.31
C ARG A 581 15.27 -23.96 0.76
N ASN A 582 15.02 -22.68 0.48
CA ASN A 582 15.88 -21.59 0.95
C ASN A 582 15.28 -20.81 2.13
N SER A 583 16.14 -20.43 3.06
CA SER A 583 15.84 -19.84 4.36
C SER A 583 16.38 -18.40 4.41
N SER A 584 15.60 -17.48 3.85
CA SER A 584 15.81 -16.05 4.04
C SER A 584 15.50 -15.66 5.49
N ILE A 585 16.52 -15.29 6.26
CA ILE A 585 16.38 -14.85 7.66
C ILE A 585 16.09 -13.36 7.70
N ARG A 586 15.05 -13.01 8.46
CA ARG A 586 14.65 -11.64 8.72
C ARG A 586 15.31 -11.08 9.98
N SER A 587 15.31 -9.76 10.09
CA SER A 587 15.40 -9.05 11.36
C SER A 587 14.04 -8.80 11.98
N LEU A 588 13.90 -9.02 13.28
CA LEU A 588 13.00 -8.17 14.03
C LEU A 588 13.75 -7.32 15.01
N ASN A 589 13.71 -6.01 14.75
CA ASN A 589 13.16 -4.88 15.52
C ASN A 589 12.98 -4.97 17.05
N ALA A 590 13.16 -6.10 17.72
CA ALA A 590 13.07 -6.15 19.17
C ALA A 590 14.38 -5.72 19.86
N GLY A 591 15.49 -5.51 19.13
CA GLY A 591 16.77 -5.12 19.74
C GLY A 591 17.74 -4.30 18.90
N ALA A 592 17.82 -4.46 17.57
CA ALA A 592 18.93 -3.90 16.77
C ALA A 592 18.72 -2.46 16.27
N ILE A 593 17.65 -2.19 15.50
CA ILE A 593 17.37 -0.86 14.92
C ILE A 593 16.05 -0.36 15.48
N LYS A 594 16.10 0.71 16.27
CA LYS A 594 14.91 1.36 16.81
C LYS A 594 14.38 2.37 15.79
N ILE A 595 13.08 2.33 15.54
CA ILE A 595 12.39 3.24 14.62
C ILE A 595 11.18 3.84 15.30
N THR A 596 10.82 5.05 14.88
CA THR A 596 9.58 5.72 15.29
C THR A 596 8.93 6.41 14.10
N ASP A 597 7.61 6.46 14.10
CA ASP A 597 6.78 7.30 13.24
C ASP A 597 6.05 8.42 14.00
N SER A 598 6.34 8.58 15.30
CA SER A 598 5.82 9.67 16.14
C SER A 598 6.77 10.87 16.14
N ASP A 599 6.20 12.07 16.12
CA ASP A 599 6.96 13.27 16.50
C ASP A 599 7.25 13.22 18.00
N SER A 600 8.53 13.36 18.36
CA SER A 600 9.01 13.45 19.74
C SER A 600 8.86 14.84 20.32
#